data_AF-A0A970GST8-F1
#
_entry.id   AF-A0A970GST8-F1
#
_cell.length_a   1.000
_cell.length_b   1.000
_cell.length_c   1.000
_cell.angle_alpha   90.00
_cell.angle_beta   90.00
_cell.angle_gamma   90.00
#
_symmetry.space_group_name_H-M   'P 1'
#
loop_
_entity.id
_entity.type
_entity.pdbx_description
1 polymer ?
#
loop_
_entity_poly.entity_id
_entity_poly.type
_entity_poly.pdbx_seq_one_letter_code
_entity_poly.pdbx_strand_id
1 'polypeptide(L)'
;MRHKVKMTSKRQVTFPAAVCESLSVYPGDTLTLQKACIDGKKVWVIEPPSTPQTPAWMGSLRKYAERRQSHGMSEIRAAIARKREAGE
;
A
#
# COMPACT_ATOMS: atom_id res chain seq x y z
N MET A 1 -9.21 -13.40 26.53
CA MET A 1 -10.65 -13.08 26.58
C MET A 1 -11.32 -13.70 25.35
N ARG A 2 -12.53 -14.25 25.44
CA ARG A 2 -13.27 -14.79 24.27
C ARG A 2 -14.42 -13.85 23.92
N HIS A 3 -14.40 -13.28 22.72
CA HIS A 3 -15.50 -12.45 22.21
C HIS A 3 -16.38 -13.30 21.27
N LYS A 4 -17.71 -13.18 21.43
CA LYS A 4 -18.66 -13.70 20.45
C LYS A 4 -19.07 -12.56 19.53
N VAL A 5 -19.01 -12.80 18.22
CA VAL A 5 -19.41 -11.84 17.19
C VAL A 5 -20.48 -12.47 16.31
N LYS A 6 -21.46 -11.68 15.90
CA LYS A 6 -22.57 -12.15 15.06
C LYS A 6 -22.28 -11.75 13.61
N MET A 7 -22.43 -12.70 12.70
CA MET A 7 -22.37 -12.41 11.28
C MET A 7 -23.70 -11.80 10.82
N THR A 8 -23.63 -10.70 10.08
CA THR A 8 -24.80 -10.04 9.51
C THR A 8 -25.28 -10.77 8.25
N SER A 9 -26.46 -10.40 7.75
CA SER A 9 -27.00 -10.94 6.49
C SER A 9 -26.08 -10.73 5.28
N LYS A 10 -25.25 -9.68 5.32
CA LYS A 10 -24.25 -9.38 4.28
C LYS A 10 -22.95 -10.17 4.43
N ARG A 11 -22.91 -11.17 5.34
CA ARG A 11 -21.70 -11.95 5.67
C ARG A 11 -20.56 -11.08 6.20
N GLN A 12 -20.91 -9.99 6.88
CA GLN A 12 -19.96 -9.11 7.54
C GLN A 12 -19.95 -9.39 9.04
N VAL A 13 -18.81 -9.15 9.68
CA VAL A 13 -18.63 -9.28 11.12
C VAL A 13 -18.06 -7.97 11.63
N THR A 14 -18.64 -7.45 12.71
CA THR A 14 -18.12 -6.26 13.38
C THR A 14 -17.23 -6.69 14.53
N PHE A 15 -15.99 -6.21 14.55
CA PHE A 15 -15.08 -6.44 15.66
C PHE A 15 -15.40 -5.51 16.84
N PRO A 16 -15.30 -6.00 18.09
CA PRO A 16 -15.32 -5.14 19.26
C PRO A 16 -14.18 -4.11 19.20
N ALA A 17 -14.41 -2.90 19.70
CA ALA A 17 -13.43 -1.80 19.67
C ALA A 17 -12.06 -2.20 20.24
N ALA A 18 -12.04 -2.88 21.39
CA ALA A 18 -10.81 -3.36 22.02
C ALA A 18 -9.99 -4.32 21.13
N VAL A 19 -10.66 -5.09 20.26
CA VAL A 19 -9.96 -5.96 19.29
C VAL A 19 -9.34 -5.12 18.18
N CYS A 20 -10.06 -4.13 17.66
CA CYS A 20 -9.53 -3.21 16.65
C CYS A 20 -8.30 -2.46 17.16
N GLU A 21 -8.36 -1.94 18.39
CA GLU A 21 -7.22 -1.27 19.06
C GLU A 21 -6.02 -2.21 19.19
N SER A 22 -6.26 -3.46 19.63
CA SER A 22 -5.17 -4.44 19.79
C SER A 22 -4.49 -4.82 18.46
N LEU A 23 -5.25 -4.81 17.35
CA LEU A 23 -4.72 -5.07 16.02
C LEU A 23 -4.17 -3.82 15.32
N SER A 24 -4.34 -2.63 15.93
CA SER A 24 -4.04 -1.33 15.33
C SER A 24 -4.71 -1.12 13.96
N VAL A 25 -5.99 -1.49 13.88
CA VAL A 25 -6.81 -1.41 12.65
C VAL A 25 -7.90 -0.36 12.80
N TYR A 26 -8.14 0.38 11.73
CA TYR A 26 -9.06 1.51 11.67
C TYR A 26 -10.11 1.30 10.57
N PRO A 27 -11.24 2.03 10.62
CA PRO A 27 -12.25 1.98 9.56
C PRO A 27 -11.64 2.32 8.20
N GLY A 28 -11.82 1.42 7.23
CA GLY A 28 -11.24 1.55 5.88
C GLY A 28 -9.99 0.72 5.64
N ASP A 29 -9.38 0.19 6.71
CA ASP A 29 -8.22 -0.69 6.56
C ASP A 29 -8.60 -2.03 5.90
N THR A 30 -7.67 -2.56 5.12
CA THR A 30 -7.80 -3.88 4.50
C THR A 30 -7.03 -4.90 5.31
N LEU A 31 -7.69 -5.96 5.77
CA LEU A 31 -7.05 -7.04 6.52
C LEU A 31 -6.80 -8.27 5.64
N THR A 32 -5.71 -8.98 5.92
CA THR A 32 -5.42 -10.27 5.28
C THR A 32 -6.08 -11.40 6.08
N LEU A 33 -6.78 -12.30 5.40
CA LEU A 33 -7.42 -13.49 5.99
C LEU A 33 -6.76 -14.76 5.45
N GLN A 34 -6.05 -15.50 6.30
CA GLN A 34 -5.30 -16.69 5.89
C GLN A 34 -5.67 -17.94 6.69
N LYS A 35 -5.59 -19.12 6.04
CA LYS A 35 -5.75 -20.40 6.72
C LYS A 35 -4.44 -20.75 7.41
N ALA A 36 -4.52 -21.18 8.66
CA ALA A 36 -3.37 -21.70 9.40
C ALA A 36 -3.74 -22.99 10.13
N CYS A 37 -2.71 -23.75 10.53
CA CYS A 37 -2.84 -24.87 11.45
C CYS A 37 -2.06 -24.50 12.72
N ILE A 38 -2.77 -24.25 13.82
CA ILE A 38 -2.18 -23.91 15.11
C ILE A 38 -2.60 -25.01 16.10
N ASP A 39 -1.64 -25.65 16.75
CA ASP A 39 -1.86 -26.78 17.67
C ASP A 39 -2.73 -27.90 17.08
N GLY A 40 -2.50 -28.24 15.81
CA GLY A 40 -3.26 -29.25 15.07
C GLY A 40 -4.69 -28.85 14.68
N LYS A 41 -5.10 -27.61 14.98
CA LYS A 41 -6.43 -27.08 14.64
C LYS A 41 -6.34 -26.19 13.41
N LYS A 42 -7.22 -26.45 12.45
CA LYS A 42 -7.42 -25.56 11.30
C LYS A 42 -8.13 -24.30 11.79
N VAL A 43 -7.45 -23.16 11.65
CA VAL A 43 -7.95 -21.85 12.06
C VAL A 43 -7.82 -20.87 10.91
N TRP A 44 -8.53 -19.75 11.04
CA TRP A 44 -8.33 -18.58 10.21
C TRP A 44 -7.64 -17.51 11.03
N VAL A 45 -6.59 -16.92 10.47
CA VAL A 45 -5.83 -15.84 11.08
C VAL A 45 -6.13 -14.57 10.30
N ILE A 46 -6.42 -13.51 11.04
CA ILE A 46 -6.62 -12.16 10.50
C ILE A 46 -5.41 -11.34 10.91
N GLU A 47 -4.79 -10.70 9.93
CA GLU A 47 -3.62 -9.87 10.15
C GLU A 47 -3.85 -8.49 9.51
N PRO A 48 -3.31 -7.42 10.11
CA PRO A 48 -3.21 -6.14 9.41
C PRO A 48 -2.44 -6.34 8.10
N PRO A 49 -2.69 -5.50 7.09
CA PRO A 49 -2.03 -5.65 5.81
C PRO A 49 -0.53 -5.57 6.04
N SER A 50 0.22 -6.53 5.49
CA SER A 50 1.67 -6.41 5.44
C SER A 50 1.98 -5.07 4.79
N THR A 51 2.61 -4.16 5.53
CA THR A 51 2.95 -2.84 5.01
C THR A 51 3.80 -3.09 3.76
N PRO A 52 3.42 -2.56 2.58
CA PRO A 52 4.33 -2.64 1.45
C PRO A 52 5.64 -1.98 1.89
N GLN A 53 6.75 -2.73 1.84
CA GLN A 53 8.05 -2.24 2.29
C GLN A 53 8.49 -0.97 1.55
N THR A 54 7.85 -0.70 0.41
CA THR A 54 8.06 0.46 -0.43
C THR A 54 6.76 1.26 -0.58
N PRO A 55 6.75 2.55 -0.20
CA PRO A 55 5.64 3.44 -0.49
C PRO A 55 5.33 3.48 -1.99
N ALA A 56 4.06 3.62 -2.37
CA ALA A 56 3.64 3.64 -3.78
C ALA A 56 4.31 4.74 -4.63
N TRP A 57 4.77 5.83 -4.00
CA TRP A 57 5.49 6.91 -4.66
C TRP A 57 6.98 6.59 -4.88
N MET A 58 7.53 5.64 -4.13
CA MET A 58 8.95 5.32 -4.18
C MET A 58 9.28 4.64 -5.50
N GLY A 59 10.09 5.31 -6.32
CA GLY A 59 10.43 4.86 -7.67
C GLY A 59 9.49 5.35 -8.78
N SER A 60 8.43 6.13 -8.48
CA SER A 60 7.53 6.66 -9.53
C SER A 60 8.25 7.54 -10.56
N LEU A 61 9.40 8.12 -10.20
CA LEU A 61 10.22 8.94 -11.09
C LEU A 61 11.28 8.17 -11.89
N ARG A 62 11.46 6.86 -11.63
CA ARG A 62 12.50 6.03 -12.24
C ARG A 62 12.45 6.06 -13.77
N LYS A 63 11.24 6.04 -14.34
CA LYS A 63 11.00 6.17 -15.79
C LYS A 63 11.53 7.46 -16.41
N TYR A 64 11.64 8.55 -15.63
CA TYR A 64 12.19 9.82 -16.13
C TYR A 64 13.71 9.84 -16.06
N ALA A 65 14.29 9.21 -15.04
CA ALA A 65 15.72 9.04 -14.93
C ALA A 65 16.26 8.12 -16.06
N GLU A 66 15.61 6.99 -16.31
CA GLU A 66 16.05 6.02 -17.33
C GLU A 66 15.90 6.54 -18.78
N ARG A 67 14.95 7.45 -19.04
CA ARG A 67 14.75 8.03 -20.38
C ARG A 67 15.74 9.13 -20.72
N ARG A 68 16.43 9.72 -19.74
CA ARG A 68 17.34 10.84 -19.99
C ARG A 68 18.74 10.30 -20.22
N GLN A 69 19.19 10.36 -21.47
CA GLN A 69 20.43 9.74 -21.93
C GLN A 69 21.69 10.44 -21.41
N SER A 70 21.62 11.73 -21.04
CA SER A 70 22.76 12.48 -20.50
C SER A 70 22.33 13.72 -19.67
N HIS A 71 23.17 14.04 -18.69
CA HIS A 71 23.05 15.19 -17.79
C HIS A 71 24.11 16.26 -18.06
N GLY A 72 24.71 16.24 -19.25
CA GLY A 72 25.71 17.24 -19.65
C GLY A 72 25.13 18.65 -19.70
N MET A 73 25.93 19.64 -19.26
CA MET A 73 25.51 21.05 -19.27
C MET A 73 25.18 21.56 -20.68
N SER A 74 25.82 21.02 -21.72
CA SER A 74 25.52 21.33 -23.11
C SER A 74 24.10 20.91 -23.51
N GLU A 75 23.68 19.70 -23.15
CA GLU A 75 22.34 19.17 -23.44
C GLU A 75 21.25 19.87 -22.63
N ILE A 76 21.54 20.24 -21.39
CA ILE A 76 20.63 21.03 -20.55
C ILE A 76 20.37 22.39 -21.20
N ARG A 77 21.43 23.10 -21.60
CA ARG A 77 21.32 24.41 -22.29
C ARG A 77 20.53 24.29 -23.60
N ALA A 78 20.81 23.26 -24.40
CA ALA A 78 20.10 23.01 -25.65
C ALA A 78 18.61 22.69 -25.43
N ALA A 79 18.25 21.94 -24.38
CA ALA A 79 16.86 21.65 -24.06
C ALA A 79 16.08 22.88 -23.59
N ILE A 80 16.73 23.79 -22.84
CA ILE A 80 16.14 25.07 -22.42
C ILE A 80 15.88 25.97 -23.63
N ALA A 81 16.83 26.05 -24.57
CA ALA A 81 16.67 26.82 -25.81
C ALA A 81 15.46 26.33 -26.63
N ARG A 82 15.37 25.03 -26.91
CA ARG A 82 14.23 24.43 -27.65
C ARG A 82 12.87 24.71 -27.01
N LYS A 83 12.78 24.71 -25.68
CA LYS A 83 11.52 25.00 -24.98
C LYS A 83 11.10 26.47 -25.07
N ARG A 84 12.06 27.40 -25.22
CA ARG A 84 11.76 28.82 -25.40
C ARG A 84 11.24 29.10 -26.81
N GLU A 85 11.83 28.45 -27.81
CA GLU A 85 11.42 28.55 -29.22
C GLU A 85 10.04 27.93 -29.48
N ALA A 86 9.65 26.89 -28.74
CA ALA A 86 8.34 26.24 -28.89
C ALA A 86 7.20 26.92 -28.10
N GLY A 87 7.48 27.98 -27.37
CA GLY A 87 6.52 28.74 -26.56
C GLY A 87 6.10 30.09 -27.17
N GLU A 88 6.48 30.33 -28.42
CA GLU A 88 6.13 31.48 -29.27
C GLU A 88 5.30 30.99 -30.45
#